data_AF-A0A812QIM8-F1
#
_entry.id   AF-A0A812QIM8-F1
#
_cell.length_a   1.000
_cell.length_b   1.000
_cell.length_c   1.000
_cell.angle_alpha   90.00
_cell.angle_beta   90.00
_cell.angle_gamma   90.00
#
_symmetry.space_group_name_H-M   'P 1'
#
loop_
_entity.id
_entity.type
_entity.pdbx_description
1 polymer ?
#
loop_
_entity_poly.entity_id
_entity_poly.type
_entity_poly.pdbx_seq_one_letter_code
_entity_poly.pdbx_strand_id
1 'polypeptide(L)'
;MSHLATSAVVRILIEERLGYKVVEQGPGPGTLNAFYALLGCTSPLNLTDRGCGAPVTYSHINMETWAEGYANEWNEIQARFTSIAPINAGSMGYVGKASAFIPQRVREQAYFQDGTVLDFFRGWNVSWSSPWMFFDSLDSIERSHLLPCNQTRFMISKANEDYLRHLLHFLMFEVVGRTHIFPRHFL
;
A
#
# COMPACT_ATOMS: atom_id res chain seq x y z
N MET A 1 -12.49 -8.19 -0.11
CA MET A 1 -13.21 -7.14 0.59
C MET A 1 -12.87 -5.84 -0.09
N SER A 2 -13.89 -5.23 -0.70
CA SER A 2 -13.79 -3.86 -1.19
C SER A 2 -13.60 -2.93 0.02
N HIS A 3 -12.73 -1.93 -0.09
CA HIS A 3 -12.46 -0.97 0.99
C HIS A 3 -13.74 -0.31 1.54
N LEU A 4 -14.76 -0.18 0.69
CA LEU A 4 -16.09 0.34 1.02
C LEU A 4 -16.85 -0.53 2.04
N ALA A 5 -16.75 -1.86 1.94
CA ALA A 5 -17.45 -2.73 2.88
C ALA A 5 -16.83 -2.62 4.28
N THR A 6 -15.52 -2.49 4.36
CA THR A 6 -14.79 -2.40 5.62
C THR A 6 -15.00 -1.04 6.30
N SER A 7 -14.96 0.07 5.56
CA SER A 7 -15.26 1.39 6.14
C SER A 7 -16.69 1.47 6.67
N ALA A 8 -17.66 0.94 5.91
CA ALA A 8 -19.07 0.94 6.29
C ALA A 8 -19.34 0.16 7.58
N VAL A 9 -18.78 -1.05 7.73
CA VAL A 9 -18.95 -1.87 8.94
C VAL A 9 -18.47 -1.11 10.18
N VAL A 10 -17.37 -0.39 10.08
CA VAL A 10 -16.84 0.31 11.25
C VAL A 10 -17.46 1.64 11.53
N ARG A 11 -17.91 2.33 10.49
CA ARG A 11 -18.81 3.46 10.69
C ARG A 11 -19.99 3.03 11.56
N ILE A 12 -20.63 1.91 11.22
CA ILE A 12 -21.75 1.35 12.02
C ILE A 12 -21.28 1.05 13.45
N LEU A 13 -20.15 0.35 13.64
CA LEU A 13 -19.67 0.02 14.99
C LEU A 13 -19.37 1.27 15.83
N ILE A 14 -18.76 2.30 15.26
CA ILE A 14 -18.45 3.54 15.97
C ILE A 14 -19.73 4.33 16.27
N GLU A 15 -20.62 4.46 15.30
CA GLU A 15 -21.88 5.19 15.47
C GLU A 15 -22.80 4.50 16.49
N GLU A 16 -22.97 3.18 16.40
CA GLU A 16 -23.92 2.44 17.23
C GLU A 16 -23.37 2.07 18.62
N ARG A 17 -22.10 1.68 18.72
CA ARG A 17 -21.52 1.21 20.00
C ARG A 17 -20.83 2.29 20.79
N LEU A 18 -20.20 3.25 20.10
CA LEU A 18 -19.45 4.32 20.75
C LEU A 18 -20.23 5.65 20.76
N GLY A 19 -21.31 5.77 20.00
CA GLY A 19 -22.18 6.95 19.98
C GLY A 19 -21.57 8.16 19.26
N TYR A 20 -20.49 7.98 18.50
CA TYR A 20 -19.84 9.07 17.76
C TYR A 20 -20.41 9.18 16.34
N LYS A 21 -20.58 10.40 15.85
CA LYS A 21 -20.87 10.63 14.43
C LYS A 21 -19.61 10.42 13.59
N VAL A 22 -19.68 9.57 12.57
CA VAL A 22 -18.55 9.31 11.67
C VAL A 22 -18.77 10.02 10.34
N VAL A 23 -17.70 10.60 9.80
CA VAL A 23 -17.68 11.16 8.44
C VAL A 23 -16.64 10.40 7.64
N GLU A 24 -17.08 9.69 6.61
CA GLU A 24 -16.19 9.02 5.67
C GLU A 24 -15.68 10.02 4.64
N GLN A 25 -14.36 10.21 4.57
CA GLN A 25 -13.71 11.08 3.57
C GLN A 25 -13.33 10.33 2.27
N GLY A 26 -13.73 9.07 2.13
CA GLY A 26 -13.47 8.23 0.96
C GLY A 26 -12.11 7.50 1.00
N PRO A 27 -11.83 6.63 0.02
CA PRO A 27 -10.56 5.91 -0.06
C PRO A 27 -9.42 6.87 -0.41
N GLY A 28 -8.41 6.96 0.46
CA GLY A 28 -7.16 7.64 0.17
C GLY A 28 -6.30 6.84 -0.82
N PRO A 29 -5.48 7.48 -1.67
CA PRO A 29 -4.72 6.80 -2.73
C PRO A 29 -3.49 6.03 -2.22
N GLY A 30 -3.29 5.90 -0.91
CA GLY A 30 -2.21 5.10 -0.35
C GLY A 30 -1.97 5.30 1.15
N THR A 31 -1.33 4.32 1.78
CA THR A 31 -0.99 4.26 3.21
C THR A 31 -0.34 5.53 3.74
N LEU A 32 0.66 6.06 3.02
CA LEU A 32 1.39 7.23 3.51
C LEU A 32 0.50 8.47 3.60
N ASN A 33 -0.34 8.71 2.59
CA ASN A 33 -1.27 9.84 2.61
C ASN A 33 -2.23 9.74 3.79
N ALA A 34 -2.56 8.51 4.18
CA ALA A 34 -3.40 8.25 5.31
C ALA A 34 -2.71 8.55 6.66
N PHE A 35 -1.39 8.36 6.78
CA PHE A 35 -0.65 8.86 7.95
C PHE A 35 -0.80 10.38 8.11
N TYR A 36 -0.69 11.13 7.02
CA TYR A 36 -0.86 12.57 7.06
C TYR A 36 -2.31 13.01 7.25
N ALA A 37 -3.27 12.24 6.73
CA ALA A 37 -4.68 12.47 7.05
C ALA A 37 -4.97 12.24 8.54
N LEU A 38 -4.35 11.23 9.17
CA LEU A 38 -4.46 10.98 10.61
C LEU A 38 -3.90 12.10 11.47
N LEU A 39 -2.84 12.77 10.99
CA LEU A 39 -2.26 13.96 11.62
C LEU A 39 -3.16 15.20 11.51
N GLY A 40 -4.25 15.14 10.74
CA GLY A 40 -5.10 16.30 10.46
C GLY A 40 -4.52 17.26 9.43
N CYS A 41 -3.59 16.82 8.60
CA CYS A 41 -3.01 17.66 7.56
C CYS A 41 -4.08 18.06 6.54
N THR A 42 -4.07 19.32 6.11
CA THR A 42 -5.13 19.88 5.24
C THR A 42 -5.03 19.42 3.78
N SER A 43 -3.81 19.09 3.33
CA SER A 43 -3.53 18.68 1.94
C SER A 43 -2.72 17.38 1.92
N PRO A 44 -3.26 16.26 2.45
CA PRO A 44 -2.49 15.04 2.68
C PRO A 44 -1.97 14.39 1.39
N LEU A 45 -2.45 14.81 0.21
CA LEU A 45 -2.01 14.30 -1.10
C LEU A 45 -0.87 15.12 -1.73
N ASN A 46 -0.65 16.34 -1.25
CA ASN A 46 0.36 17.22 -1.81
C ASN A 46 1.75 16.82 -1.29
N LEU A 47 2.62 16.37 -2.19
CA LEU A 47 3.94 15.85 -1.82
C LEU A 47 4.93 16.94 -1.37
N THR A 48 4.72 18.20 -1.75
CA THR A 48 5.63 19.31 -1.41
C THR A 48 5.21 20.02 -0.13
N ASP A 49 3.91 20.20 0.08
CA ASP A 49 3.37 20.76 1.32
C ASP A 49 2.06 20.08 1.68
N ARG A 50 2.10 19.25 2.73
CA ARG A 50 0.94 18.54 3.23
C ARG A 50 0.04 19.39 4.13
N GLY A 51 0.50 20.57 4.55
CA GLY A 51 -0.26 21.47 5.43
C GLY A 51 -0.46 20.89 6.83
N CYS A 52 0.59 20.26 7.39
CA CYS A 52 0.59 19.65 8.72
C CYS A 52 1.08 20.65 9.78
N GLY A 53 0.59 20.55 11.03
CA GLY A 53 1.11 21.30 12.17
C GLY A 53 0.10 22.20 12.89
N ALA A 54 -1.10 22.36 12.35
CA ALA A 54 -2.23 22.90 13.11
C ALA A 54 -2.86 21.77 13.93
N PRO A 55 -3.10 21.96 15.25
CA PRO A 55 -3.84 20.98 16.03
C PRO A 55 -5.28 20.90 15.50
N VAL A 56 -5.71 19.69 15.13
CA VAL A 56 -7.09 19.40 14.77
C VAL A 56 -7.83 18.82 15.98
N THR A 57 -9.13 19.11 16.10
CA THR A 57 -10.00 18.65 17.19
C THR A 57 -10.69 17.32 16.90
N TYR A 58 -10.49 16.72 15.72
CA TYR A 58 -11.14 15.49 15.31
C TYR A 58 -10.26 14.26 15.55
N SER A 59 -10.89 13.14 15.95
CA SER A 59 -10.22 11.85 15.97
C SER A 59 -10.31 11.21 14.59
N HIS A 60 -9.18 11.08 13.92
CA HIS A 60 -9.08 10.41 12.63
C HIS A 60 -8.79 8.93 12.84
N ILE A 61 -9.45 8.11 12.01
CA ILE A 61 -9.27 6.66 11.99
C ILE A 61 -8.92 6.30 10.56
N ASN A 62 -7.75 5.71 10.37
CA ASN A 62 -7.38 5.17 9.08
C ASN A 62 -7.62 3.68 9.03
N MET A 63 -7.81 3.26 7.80
CA MET A 63 -8.08 1.94 7.40
C MET A 63 -6.98 1.42 6.52
N GLU A 64 -6.47 0.22 6.82
CA GLU A 64 -5.51 -0.48 5.95
C GLU A 64 -4.14 0.18 5.87
N THR A 65 -3.54 0.42 7.03
CA THR A 65 -2.28 1.12 7.07
C THR A 65 -1.11 0.15 7.03
N TRP A 66 -0.38 0.10 5.91
CA TRP A 66 0.81 -0.74 5.72
C TRP A 66 2.08 -0.12 6.34
N ALA A 67 2.14 0.01 7.67
CA ALA A 67 3.26 0.74 8.30
C ALA A 67 4.64 0.09 8.10
N GLU A 68 4.71 -1.23 7.97
CA GLU A 68 5.98 -1.95 7.77
C GLU A 68 6.67 -1.55 6.45
N GLY A 69 5.92 -1.40 5.37
CA GLY A 69 6.44 -0.95 4.08
C GLY A 69 6.86 0.52 4.04
N TYR A 70 6.49 1.30 5.06
CA TYR A 70 6.79 2.74 5.19
C TYR A 70 7.41 3.05 6.56
N ALA A 71 8.24 2.15 7.09
CA ALA A 71 8.79 2.27 8.43
C ALA A 71 9.61 3.56 8.62
N ASN A 72 10.32 4.00 7.59
CA ASN A 72 11.09 5.25 7.62
C ASN A 72 10.19 6.47 7.79
N GLU A 73 9.15 6.58 6.95
CA GLU A 73 8.19 7.69 7.03
C GLU A 73 7.39 7.64 8.32
N TRP A 74 7.02 6.45 8.79
CA TRP A 74 6.37 6.27 10.08
C TRP A 74 7.25 6.83 11.21
N ASN A 75 8.53 6.43 11.27
CA ASN A 75 9.45 6.89 12.28
C ASN A 75 9.70 8.41 12.21
N GLU A 76 9.80 8.98 11.00
CA GLU A 76 9.90 10.43 10.82
C GLU A 76 8.68 11.15 11.37
N ILE A 77 7.48 10.66 11.08
CA ILE A 77 6.22 11.22 11.58
C ILE A 77 6.18 11.17 13.11
N GLN A 78 6.53 10.03 13.70
CA GLN A 78 6.58 9.88 15.16
C GLN A 78 7.56 10.87 15.80
N ALA A 79 8.74 11.07 15.20
CA ALA A 79 9.75 11.97 15.71
C ALA A 79 9.38 13.45 15.54
N ARG A 80 8.75 13.82 14.43
CA ARG A 80 8.46 15.22 14.08
C ARG A 80 7.16 15.75 14.70
N PHE A 81 6.16 14.89 14.86
CA PHE A 81 4.82 15.27 15.31
C PHE A 81 4.45 14.62 16.65
N THR A 82 5.37 14.62 17.61
CA THR A 82 5.26 13.83 18.86
C THR A 82 3.94 13.97 19.62
N SER A 83 3.28 15.14 19.59
CA SER A 83 2.01 15.38 20.28
C SER A 83 0.76 14.94 19.53
N ILE A 84 0.85 14.78 18.21
CA ILE A 84 -0.30 14.47 17.33
C ILE A 84 -0.06 13.24 16.46
N ALA A 85 1.09 12.58 16.61
CA ALA A 85 1.49 11.44 15.81
C ALA A 85 0.45 10.30 15.92
N PRO A 86 0.17 9.59 14.81
CA PRO A 86 -0.76 8.48 14.84
C PRO A 86 -0.23 7.35 15.73
N ILE A 87 -1.12 6.66 16.42
CA ILE A 87 -0.76 5.51 17.25
C ILE A 87 -1.16 4.23 16.52
N ASN A 88 -0.30 3.21 16.57
CA ASN A 88 -0.64 1.87 16.08
C ASN A 88 -1.43 1.13 17.18
N ALA A 89 -2.74 0.95 16.98
CA ALA A 89 -3.60 0.27 17.95
C ALA A 89 -3.72 -1.26 17.74
N GLY A 90 -2.83 -1.87 16.95
CA GLY A 90 -2.78 -3.32 16.73
C GLY A 90 -3.61 -3.81 15.54
N SER A 91 -3.75 -5.14 15.40
CA SER A 91 -4.47 -5.77 14.29
C SER A 91 -5.79 -6.39 14.74
N MET A 92 -6.81 -6.33 13.87
CA MET A 92 -8.13 -6.93 14.13
C MET A 92 -8.25 -8.35 13.52
N GLY A 93 -7.25 -9.20 13.78
CA GLY A 93 -7.34 -10.64 13.50
C GLY A 93 -6.69 -11.14 12.19
N TYR A 94 -6.23 -10.25 11.31
CA TYR A 94 -5.47 -10.64 10.11
C TYR A 94 -4.27 -9.69 9.91
N VAL A 95 -3.18 -10.22 9.35
CA VAL A 95 -2.01 -9.44 8.89
C VAL A 95 -1.88 -9.67 7.39
N GLY A 96 -1.96 -8.60 6.61
CA GLY A 96 -1.76 -8.66 5.17
C GLY A 96 -0.30 -8.93 4.83
N LYS A 97 -0.05 -9.75 3.81
CA LYS A 97 1.28 -9.91 3.21
C LYS A 97 1.19 -9.64 1.72
N ALA A 98 1.98 -8.71 1.22
CA ALA A 98 2.14 -8.48 -0.20
C ALA A 98 3.15 -9.48 -0.77
N SER A 99 2.80 -10.14 -1.88
CA SER A 99 3.74 -10.95 -2.65
C SER A 99 3.27 -11.05 -4.10
N ALA A 100 4.18 -11.36 -5.01
CA ALA A 100 3.80 -11.70 -6.38
C ALA A 100 2.81 -12.87 -6.37
N PHE A 101 1.72 -12.73 -7.12
CA PHE A 101 0.74 -13.79 -7.32
C PHE A 101 0.96 -14.43 -8.68
N ILE A 102 1.12 -15.75 -8.72
CA ILE A 102 1.18 -16.53 -9.96
C ILE A 102 -0.09 -17.39 -10.00
N PRO A 103 -0.95 -17.23 -11.02
CA PRO A 103 -2.19 -18.00 -11.11
C PRO A 103 -1.92 -19.51 -11.08
N GLN A 104 -2.78 -20.26 -10.37
CA GLN A 104 -2.59 -21.71 -10.19
C GLN A 104 -2.44 -22.46 -11.51
N ARG A 105 -3.26 -22.14 -12.52
CA ARG A 105 -3.18 -22.72 -13.87
C ARG A 105 -1.79 -22.58 -14.51
N VAL A 106 -1.16 -21.41 -14.35
CA VAL A 106 0.18 -21.13 -14.89
C VAL A 106 1.23 -21.98 -14.17
N ARG A 107 1.11 -22.13 -12.85
CA ARG A 107 2.00 -23.01 -12.06
C ARG A 107 1.86 -24.47 -12.45
N GLU A 108 0.63 -24.95 -12.61
CA GLU A 108 0.35 -26.34 -12.99
C GLU A 108 0.87 -26.64 -14.39
N GLN A 109 0.69 -25.71 -15.34
CA GLN A 109 1.24 -25.84 -16.69
C GLN A 109 2.77 -25.92 -16.67
N ALA A 110 3.44 -25.02 -15.95
CA ALA A 110 4.90 -25.03 -15.84
C ALA A 110 5.45 -26.30 -15.16
N TYR A 111 4.75 -26.78 -14.13
CA TYR A 111 5.12 -28.01 -13.46
C TYR A 111 4.93 -29.23 -14.39
N PHE A 112 3.84 -29.28 -15.14
CA PHE A 112 3.55 -30.39 -16.05
C PHE A 112 4.47 -30.44 -17.27
N GLN A 113 4.78 -29.28 -17.87
CA GLN A 113 5.58 -29.22 -19.09
C GLN A 113 7.07 -29.44 -18.82
N ASP A 114 7.60 -28.73 -17.81
CA ASP A 114 9.05 -28.63 -17.62
C ASP A 114 9.50 -29.03 -16.20
N GLY A 115 8.62 -29.63 -15.38
CA GLY A 115 8.90 -29.97 -13.98
C GLY A 115 9.17 -28.75 -13.11
N THR A 116 8.84 -27.56 -13.60
CA THR A 116 9.33 -26.29 -13.08
C THR A 116 8.39 -25.73 -12.03
N VAL A 117 8.90 -25.52 -10.81
CA VAL A 117 8.16 -24.87 -9.72
C VAL A 117 8.39 -23.35 -9.80
N LEU A 118 7.44 -22.62 -10.38
CA LEU A 118 7.60 -21.17 -10.63
C LEU A 118 7.86 -20.35 -9.35
N ASP A 119 7.42 -20.83 -8.19
CA ASP A 119 7.66 -20.17 -6.91
C ASP A 119 9.16 -20.12 -6.53
N PHE A 120 10.00 -20.97 -7.12
CA PHE A 120 11.45 -20.98 -6.92
C PHE A 120 12.15 -19.75 -7.54
N PHE A 121 11.60 -19.17 -8.61
CA PHE A 121 12.21 -18.03 -9.31
C PHE A 121 11.96 -16.67 -8.66
N ARG A 122 11.26 -16.64 -7.52
CA ARG A 122 11.01 -15.39 -6.77
C ARG A 122 12.28 -14.80 -6.13
N GLY A 123 13.38 -15.57 -6.07
CA GLY A 123 14.67 -15.09 -5.56
C GLY A 123 15.89 -15.78 -6.20
N TRP A 124 15.69 -16.45 -7.32
CA TRP A 124 16.73 -17.28 -7.97
C TRP A 124 17.29 -16.62 -9.23
N ASN A 125 18.52 -16.96 -9.59
CA ASN A 125 19.17 -16.45 -10.80
C ASN A 125 18.43 -16.95 -12.06
N VAL A 126 17.85 -16.01 -12.81
CA VAL A 126 16.97 -16.26 -13.95
C VAL A 126 17.69 -16.94 -15.15
N SER A 127 19.03 -16.99 -15.16
CA SER A 127 19.82 -17.51 -16.28
C SER A 127 19.83 -19.04 -16.43
N TRP A 128 19.34 -19.81 -15.45
CA TRP A 128 19.44 -21.28 -15.45
C TRP A 128 18.16 -21.98 -15.93
N SER A 129 17.15 -21.22 -16.35
CA SER A 129 15.86 -21.70 -16.84
C SER A 129 15.21 -20.62 -17.70
N SER A 130 14.09 -20.92 -18.37
CA SER A 130 13.39 -19.95 -19.22
C SER A 130 12.00 -19.59 -18.69
N PRO A 131 11.85 -19.11 -17.44
CA PRO A 131 10.55 -18.94 -16.80
C PRO A 131 9.66 -17.90 -17.52
N TRP A 132 10.25 -16.98 -18.29
CA TRP A 132 9.55 -15.98 -19.09
C TRP A 132 8.55 -16.57 -20.09
N MET A 133 8.70 -17.84 -20.50
CA MET A 133 7.74 -18.51 -21.39
C MET A 133 6.35 -18.73 -20.75
N PHE A 134 6.26 -18.61 -19.42
CA PHE A 134 5.00 -18.75 -18.66
C PHE A 134 4.38 -17.40 -18.26
N PHE A 135 5.01 -16.29 -18.64
CA PHE A 135 4.52 -14.94 -18.35
C PHE A 135 4.15 -14.22 -19.64
N ASP A 136 3.15 -13.35 -19.56
CA ASP A 136 2.78 -12.51 -20.70
C ASP A 136 3.88 -11.48 -21.01
N SER A 137 4.00 -11.11 -22.29
CA SER A 137 4.88 -10.02 -22.70
C SER A 137 4.42 -8.71 -22.05
N LEU A 138 5.38 -7.85 -21.69
CA LEU A 138 5.08 -6.48 -21.25
C LEU A 138 4.28 -5.69 -22.30
N ASP A 139 4.39 -6.06 -23.58
CA ASP A 139 3.64 -5.44 -24.68
C ASP A 139 2.13 -5.75 -24.63
N SER A 140 1.73 -6.79 -23.89
CA SER A 140 0.31 -7.12 -23.68
C SER A 140 -0.39 -6.19 -22.69
N ILE A 141 0.38 -5.37 -21.95
CA ILE A 141 -0.13 -4.50 -20.92
C ILE A 141 -0.65 -3.21 -21.55
N GLU A 142 -1.94 -2.95 -21.34
CA GLU A 142 -2.58 -1.74 -21.83
C GLU A 142 -1.99 -0.51 -21.11
N ARG A 143 -1.16 0.25 -21.83
CA ARG A 143 -0.42 1.38 -21.25
C ARG A 143 -1.33 2.51 -20.77
N SER A 144 -2.57 2.58 -21.23
CA SER A 144 -3.61 3.51 -20.77
C SER A 144 -3.94 3.32 -19.29
N HIS A 145 -3.77 2.10 -18.76
CA HIS A 145 -4.00 1.76 -17.35
C HIS A 145 -2.78 1.99 -16.46
N LEU A 146 -1.64 2.38 -17.03
CA LEU A 146 -0.41 2.62 -16.30
C LEU A 146 -0.21 4.11 -16.05
N LEU A 147 0.20 4.46 -14.83
CA LEU A 147 0.65 5.81 -14.53
C LEU A 147 2.12 5.97 -14.95
N PRO A 148 2.49 7.08 -15.63
CA PRO A 148 3.89 7.39 -15.92
C PRO A 148 4.73 7.43 -14.64
N CYS A 149 5.96 6.89 -14.67
CA CYS A 149 6.82 6.82 -13.47
C CYS A 149 7.01 8.18 -12.79
N ASN A 150 7.14 9.27 -13.57
CA ASN A 150 7.28 10.64 -13.07
C ASN A 150 6.01 11.22 -12.41
N GLN A 151 4.87 10.55 -12.57
CA GLN A 151 3.62 10.86 -11.90
C GLN A 151 3.37 9.94 -10.70
N THR A 152 4.29 9.01 -10.43
CA THR A 152 4.25 8.12 -9.27
C THR A 152 5.37 8.46 -8.30
N ARG A 153 5.27 7.92 -7.08
CA ARG A 153 6.33 8.05 -6.07
C ARG A 153 7.56 7.20 -6.38
N PHE A 154 7.54 6.41 -7.45
CA PHE A 154 8.69 5.62 -7.89
C PHE A 154 9.92 6.51 -8.05
N MET A 155 9.77 7.72 -8.60
CA MET A 155 10.88 8.65 -8.86
C MET A 155 11.39 9.41 -7.64
N ILE A 156 10.86 9.17 -6.43
CA ILE A 156 11.25 9.96 -5.24
C ILE A 156 12.66 9.62 -4.74
N SER A 157 13.12 8.38 -4.93
CA SER A 157 14.44 7.96 -4.47
C SER A 157 15.46 8.03 -5.59
N LYS A 158 16.68 8.49 -5.27
CA LYS A 158 17.81 8.49 -6.20
C LYS A 158 18.10 7.09 -6.76
N ALA A 159 17.96 6.06 -5.92
CA ALA A 159 18.11 4.67 -6.33
C ALA A 159 17.12 4.25 -7.43
N ASN A 160 15.86 4.69 -7.36
CA ASN A 160 14.86 4.38 -8.38
C ASN A 160 15.05 5.20 -9.66
N GLU A 161 15.51 6.45 -9.54
CA GLU A 161 15.94 7.22 -10.72
C GLU A 161 17.10 6.53 -11.44
N ASP A 162 18.09 6.07 -10.68
CA ASP A 162 19.27 5.40 -11.20
C ASP A 162 18.91 4.03 -11.78
N TYR A 163 17.96 3.33 -11.17
CA TYR A 163 17.39 2.08 -11.69
C TYR A 163 16.81 2.26 -13.09
N LEU A 164 15.99 3.29 -13.33
CA LEU A 164 15.42 3.57 -14.66
C LEU A 164 16.45 4.00 -15.69
N ARG A 165 17.56 4.63 -15.25
CA ARG A 165 18.66 5.00 -16.15
C ARG A 165 19.49 3.79 -16.62
N HIS A 166 19.54 2.72 -15.83
CA HIS A 166 20.42 1.57 -16.10
C HIS A 166 19.68 0.32 -16.56
N LEU A 167 18.37 0.18 -16.30
CA LEU A 167 17.57 -0.98 -16.65
C LEU A 167 16.30 -0.55 -17.39
N LEU A 168 16.39 -0.39 -18.71
CA LEU A 168 15.26 -0.11 -19.60
C LEU A 168 14.23 -1.27 -19.71
N HIS A 169 14.44 -2.41 -19.02
CA HIS A 169 13.73 -3.68 -19.30
C HIS A 169 12.98 -4.32 -18.12
N PHE A 170 12.89 -3.69 -16.94
CA PHE A 170 12.10 -4.24 -15.83
C PHE A 170 11.12 -3.21 -15.28
N LEU A 171 9.81 -3.47 -15.47
CA LEU A 171 8.72 -2.76 -14.81
C LEU A 171 8.33 -3.53 -13.55
N MET A 172 8.39 -2.85 -12.41
CA MET A 172 7.91 -3.37 -11.13
C MET A 172 6.45 -2.94 -10.94
N PHE A 173 5.54 -3.91 -10.78
CA PHE A 173 4.13 -3.66 -10.53
C PHE A 173 3.85 -3.54 -9.03
N GLU A 174 3.26 -2.42 -8.61
CA GLU A 174 2.72 -2.24 -7.27
C GLU A 174 1.29 -2.81 -7.25
N VAL A 175 1.10 -3.97 -6.62
CA VAL A 175 -0.23 -4.59 -6.44
C VAL A 175 -0.82 -4.07 -5.13
N VAL A 176 -1.86 -3.25 -5.23
CA VAL A 176 -2.60 -2.64 -4.10
C VAL A 176 -3.68 -3.61 -3.60
N GLY A 177 -3.74 -3.92 -2.29
CA GLY A 177 -4.98 -4.45 -1.69
C GLY A 177 -4.98 -5.02 -0.25
N ARG A 178 -5.96 -4.51 0.54
CA ARG A 178 -6.75 -5.00 1.72
C ARG A 178 -6.11 -4.98 3.12
N THR A 179 -6.75 -4.70 4.28
CA THR A 179 -7.82 -3.79 4.81
C THR A 179 -7.66 -3.74 6.37
N HIS A 180 -7.60 -2.61 7.11
CA HIS A 180 -7.40 -2.59 8.61
C HIS A 180 -8.00 -1.44 9.47
N ILE A 181 -9.02 -1.70 10.31
CA ILE A 181 -9.67 -0.89 11.39
C ILE A 181 -8.79 -0.21 12.49
N PHE A 182 -8.86 1.10 12.89
CA PHE A 182 -8.40 1.58 14.23
C PHE A 182 -9.40 2.45 15.04
N PRO A 183 -9.93 2.10 16.23
CA PRO A 183 -10.57 3.06 17.16
C PRO A 183 -9.67 3.45 18.35
N ARG A 184 -9.91 4.64 18.93
CA ARG A 184 -9.19 5.24 20.08
C ARG A 184 -10.01 5.04 21.38
N HIS A 185 -9.38 4.65 22.49
CA HIS A 185 -9.97 4.75 23.83
C HIS A 185 -9.08 5.60 24.75
N PHE A 186 -9.75 6.51 25.46
CA PHE A 186 -9.20 7.37 26.50
C PHE A 186 -9.02 6.58 27.80
N LEU A 187 -7.87 6.78 28.44
CA LEU A 187 -7.78 7.19 29.84
C LEU A 187 -6.78 8.35 29.91
#